data_AF-A0A9E2YA91-F1
#
_entry.id   AF-A0A9E2YA91-F1
#
_cell.length_a   1.000
_cell.length_b   1.000
_cell.length_c   1.000
_cell.angle_alpha   90.00
_cell.angle_beta   90.00
_cell.angle_gamma   90.00
#
_symmetry.space_group_name_H-M   'P 1'
#
loop_
_entity.id
_entity.type
_entity.pdbx_description
1 polymer ?
#
loop_
_entity_poly.entity_id
_entity_poly.type
_entity_poly.pdbx_seq_one_letter_code
_entity_poly.pdbx_strand_id
1 'polypeptide(L)'
;MRCSGGWRSIFPSLVLGILFLANGCDLPAQIEWSPDGATAAYRKGDQLAIFDAKGHIFSSVSNQKNGGGMAWTPDSKSLYVAADANDEAGFVTMGSTAPLAQSMLAAPLAINRAWCAGSACADSACADSAPTTAQSTTHPATHPATQPATGPATQPSQDSVILEYTSNHSWQSLARLPGQRVIYLRVSADGRWLLIASFAANETKATAAHLIVISLPTKQGYAISDRAIGACFLGHDMLAYAEKSADGDAGRIDEIKLDVSAVTAKRRELLNIVPTRFGWMQSCDGDILFTAKPLATPQPVEQSAKQCSLFRYTRANRGMMSIAENVGPLFAVSPDGKKVLFEKLSDVDSATQTSATQPTSAPALRRELSVMNANGSNPQILCTLTDSEDAPLAMWPAWHGSDRISFVGPNPKPIQQNGKAMKQYSVVDFALSDQGGLTDPHSLSDAWDQNLLPTAP
;
A
#
# COMPACT_ATOMS: atom_id res chain seq x y z
N MET A 1 -26.09 34.30 -8.37
CA MET A 1 -25.82 32.85 -8.28
C MET A 1 -24.32 32.64 -8.44
N ARG A 2 -23.61 32.42 -7.33
CA ARG A 2 -22.18 32.09 -7.31
C ARG A 2 -22.09 30.61 -6.91
N CYS A 3 -21.70 29.74 -7.85
CA CYS A 3 -21.40 28.36 -7.53
C CYS A 3 -20.12 28.32 -6.70
N SER A 4 -20.24 28.00 -5.42
CA SER A 4 -19.12 27.65 -4.55
C SER A 4 -18.45 26.40 -5.12
N GLY A 5 -17.31 26.58 -5.78
CA GLY A 5 -16.43 25.49 -6.20
C GLY A 5 -15.85 24.81 -4.96
N GLY A 6 -16.54 23.78 -4.47
CA GLY A 6 -16.03 22.90 -3.43
C GLY A 6 -14.83 22.14 -3.99
N TRP A 7 -13.63 22.48 -3.53
CA TRP A 7 -12.44 21.68 -3.71
C TRP A 7 -12.70 20.26 -3.19
N ARG A 8 -12.77 19.29 -4.09
CA ARG A 8 -12.84 17.87 -3.78
C ARG A 8 -11.79 17.18 -4.62
N SER A 9 -10.60 17.05 -4.05
CA SER A 9 -9.47 16.34 -4.64
C SER A 9 -8.71 15.69 -3.50
N ILE A 10 -8.76 14.36 -3.45
CA ILE A 10 -8.18 13.51 -2.40
C ILE A 10 -6.98 12.79 -3.04
N PHE A 11 -5.77 13.24 -2.71
CA PHE A 11 -4.46 12.88 -3.29
C PHE A 11 -4.12 11.43 -3.11
N PRO A 12 -3.84 10.57 -4.11
CA PRO A 12 -3.51 9.17 -3.89
C PRO A 12 -2.08 8.90 -3.41
N SER A 13 -2.04 8.16 -2.31
CA SER A 13 -0.90 7.58 -1.62
C SER A 13 -0.79 6.13 -2.05
N LEU A 14 0.37 5.72 -2.55
CA LEU A 14 0.52 4.39 -3.13
C LEU A 14 1.16 3.40 -2.15
N VAL A 15 0.62 2.18 -2.11
CA VAL A 15 1.18 1.05 -1.34
C VAL A 15 1.81 0.07 -2.27
N LEU A 16 3.09 -0.17 -2.01
CA LEU A 16 3.94 -1.10 -2.76
C LEU A 16 4.27 -2.36 -1.95
N GLY A 17 3.60 -2.57 -0.83
CA GLY A 17 4.17 -3.28 0.31
C GLY A 17 4.32 -4.80 0.25
N ILE A 18 3.74 -5.54 -0.71
CA ILE A 18 3.47 -6.97 -0.47
C ILE A 18 4.28 -7.95 -1.34
N LEU A 19 4.81 -7.52 -2.50
CA LEU A 19 5.56 -8.43 -3.38
C LEU A 19 6.95 -8.82 -2.86
N PHE A 20 7.58 -8.00 -2.01
CA PHE A 20 9.00 -8.13 -1.73
C PHE A 20 9.37 -8.76 -0.37
N LEU A 21 8.38 -9.06 0.47
CA LEU A 21 8.62 -9.35 1.90
C LEU A 21 9.14 -10.74 2.18
N ALA A 22 8.93 -11.69 1.27
CA ALA A 22 9.37 -13.07 1.47
C ALA A 22 10.87 -13.29 1.19
N ASN A 23 11.52 -12.37 0.44
CA ASN A 23 12.89 -12.57 -0.06
C ASN A 23 13.92 -11.58 0.51
N GLY A 24 13.55 -10.72 1.46
CA GLY A 24 14.44 -9.66 1.96
C GLY A 24 14.80 -8.63 0.88
N CYS A 25 13.96 -8.50 -0.16
CA CYS A 25 14.12 -7.43 -1.14
C CYS A 25 13.59 -6.12 -0.55
N ASP A 26 14.37 -5.05 -0.68
CA ASP A 26 13.92 -3.71 -0.32
C ASP A 26 12.70 -3.33 -1.17
N LEU A 27 11.71 -2.71 -0.54
CA LEU A 27 10.59 -2.11 -1.27
C LEU A 27 11.14 -0.99 -2.17
N PRO A 28 10.61 -0.83 -3.40
CA PRO A 28 10.94 0.33 -4.19
C PRO A 28 10.63 1.61 -3.41
N ALA A 29 11.41 2.65 -3.67
CA ALA A 29 11.23 3.94 -3.03
C ALA A 29 9.82 4.51 -3.31
N GLN A 30 9.31 5.29 -2.37
CA GLN A 30 7.98 5.89 -2.41
C GLN A 30 8.12 7.40 -2.23
N ILE A 31 7.32 8.15 -2.99
CA ILE A 31 7.19 9.61 -2.82
C ILE A 31 5.73 9.96 -2.63
N GLU A 32 5.58 10.96 -1.76
CA GLU A 32 4.43 11.43 -1.02
C GLU A 32 4.17 12.91 -1.16
N TRP A 33 3.56 13.42 -2.23
CA TRP A 33 3.26 14.85 -2.32
C TRP A 33 2.11 15.26 -1.41
N SER A 34 2.29 16.40 -0.72
CA SER A 34 1.22 17.09 -0.03
C SER A 34 0.16 17.58 -1.01
N PRO A 35 -1.09 17.75 -0.57
CA PRO A 35 -2.19 18.25 -1.40
C PRO A 35 -1.92 19.47 -2.27
N ASP A 36 -1.24 20.44 -1.71
CA ASP A 36 -0.86 21.70 -2.36
C ASP A 36 0.38 21.57 -3.26
N GLY A 37 1.02 20.39 -3.31
CA GLY A 37 2.27 20.14 -4.05
C GLY A 37 3.49 20.86 -3.49
N ALA A 38 3.37 21.58 -2.37
CA ALA A 38 4.47 22.38 -1.85
C ALA A 38 5.57 21.54 -1.19
N THR A 39 5.19 20.38 -0.66
CA THR A 39 6.09 19.49 0.09
C THR A 39 5.88 18.04 -0.30
N ALA A 40 6.90 17.22 -0.11
CA ALA A 40 6.79 15.78 -0.27
C ALA A 40 7.49 15.02 0.84
N ALA A 41 6.95 13.85 1.15
CA ALA A 41 7.59 12.82 1.96
C ALA A 41 8.15 11.75 1.02
N TYR A 42 9.42 11.39 1.18
CA TYR A 42 10.08 10.36 0.39
C TYR A 42 10.63 9.29 1.31
N ARG A 43 10.37 8.03 0.97
CA ARG A 43 10.84 6.87 1.72
C ARG A 43 11.63 5.93 0.83
N LYS A 44 12.80 5.51 1.29
CA LYS A 44 13.62 4.46 0.69
C LYS A 44 14.16 3.57 1.80
N GLY A 45 13.74 2.30 1.83
CA GLY A 45 14.13 1.37 2.89
C GLY A 45 13.82 1.96 4.28
N ASP A 46 14.87 2.19 5.05
CA ASP A 46 14.82 2.73 6.42
C ASP A 46 15.03 4.24 6.52
N GLN A 47 15.00 4.93 5.39
CA GLN A 47 15.16 6.37 5.29
C GLN A 47 13.83 7.04 4.95
N LEU A 48 13.52 8.10 5.67
CA LEU A 48 12.41 9.01 5.41
C LEU A 48 12.96 10.42 5.28
N ALA A 49 12.64 11.12 4.21
CA ALA A 49 12.97 12.52 4.01
C ALA A 49 11.71 13.33 3.73
N ILE A 50 11.66 14.57 4.21
CA ILE A 50 10.63 15.56 3.88
C ILE A 50 11.34 16.74 3.24
N PHE A 51 10.87 17.14 2.06
CA PHE A 51 11.50 18.13 1.23
C PHE A 51 10.47 19.00 0.52
N ASP A 52 10.91 20.15 0.01
CA ASP A 52 10.06 21.07 -0.76
C ASP A 52 9.99 20.70 -2.25
N ALA A 53 9.14 21.40 -3.02
CA ALA A 53 9.01 21.19 -4.46
C ALA A 53 10.30 21.40 -5.29
N LYS A 54 11.37 21.96 -4.69
CA LYS A 54 12.68 22.17 -5.31
C LYS A 54 13.69 21.10 -4.93
N GLY A 55 13.30 20.11 -4.12
CA GLY A 55 14.19 19.06 -3.67
C GLY A 55 14.96 19.37 -2.38
N HIS A 56 14.73 20.51 -1.72
CA HIS A 56 15.43 20.86 -0.50
C HIS A 56 14.87 20.09 0.70
N ILE A 57 15.68 19.19 1.25
CA ILE A 57 15.34 18.40 2.45
C ILE A 57 15.42 19.29 3.68
N PHE A 58 14.33 19.39 4.44
CA PHE A 58 14.31 20.12 5.72
C PHE A 58 14.00 19.22 6.94
N SER A 59 13.66 17.95 6.71
CA SER A 59 13.58 16.95 7.78
C SER A 59 13.96 15.58 7.21
N SER A 60 14.77 14.82 7.94
CA SER A 60 15.12 13.45 7.56
C SER A 60 15.24 12.57 8.79
N VAL A 61 14.75 11.34 8.68
CA VAL A 61 14.84 10.32 9.72
C VAL A 61 15.44 9.07 9.10
N SER A 62 16.53 8.58 9.69
CA SER A 62 17.19 7.33 9.28
C SER A 62 16.91 6.21 10.29
N ASN A 63 17.33 4.99 9.94
CA ASN A 63 17.22 3.78 10.78
C ASN A 63 15.78 3.34 11.06
N GLN A 64 14.83 3.71 10.21
CA GLN A 64 13.43 3.33 10.30
C GLN A 64 13.19 1.92 9.75
N LYS A 65 13.43 0.89 10.56
CA LYS A 65 13.16 -0.47 10.10
C LYS A 65 11.67 -0.62 9.81
N ASN A 66 11.34 -1.38 8.76
CA ASN A 66 9.96 -1.78 8.44
C ASN A 66 8.92 -0.65 8.31
N GLY A 67 9.37 0.52 7.86
CA GLY A 67 8.50 1.64 7.59
C GLY A 67 7.42 1.37 6.53
N GLY A 68 6.14 1.53 6.90
CA GLY A 68 4.97 1.34 6.04
C GLY A 68 4.52 2.57 5.23
N GLY A 69 3.20 2.72 5.08
CA GLY A 69 2.58 3.80 4.30
C GLY A 69 2.79 5.20 4.88
N MET A 70 2.53 6.19 4.02
CA MET A 70 2.53 7.62 4.30
C MET A 70 1.17 8.19 3.87
N ALA A 71 0.64 9.20 4.56
CA ALA A 71 -0.58 9.87 4.13
C ALA A 71 -0.64 11.31 4.63
N TRP A 72 -0.73 12.26 3.70
CA TRP A 72 -0.99 13.66 4.05
C TRP A 72 -2.45 13.88 4.44
N THR A 73 -2.64 14.81 5.36
CA THR A 73 -3.95 15.44 5.60
C THR A 73 -4.36 16.28 4.39
N PRO A 74 -5.66 16.40 4.08
CA PRO A 74 -6.14 17.17 2.93
C PRO A 74 -5.78 18.65 2.92
N ASP A 75 -5.42 19.24 4.06
CA ASP A 75 -5.01 20.64 4.17
C ASP A 75 -3.49 20.85 4.11
N SER A 76 -2.72 19.79 3.77
CA SER A 76 -1.24 19.79 3.70
C SER A 76 -0.50 20.06 5.02
N LYS A 77 -1.17 20.11 6.17
CA LYS A 77 -0.49 20.56 7.41
C LYS A 77 0.12 19.44 8.22
N SER A 78 -0.39 18.23 8.08
CA SER A 78 0.11 17.05 8.77
C SER A 78 0.33 15.89 7.82
N LEU A 79 1.35 15.08 8.12
CA LEU A 79 1.68 13.82 7.47
C LEU A 79 1.62 12.71 8.51
N TYR A 80 0.90 11.63 8.20
CA TYR A 80 0.94 10.40 8.98
C TYR A 80 1.92 9.42 8.36
N VAL A 81 2.75 8.80 9.18
CA VAL A 81 3.74 7.80 8.77
C VAL A 81 3.68 6.60 9.69
N ALA A 82 3.79 5.40 9.11
CA ALA A 82 4.05 4.20 9.89
C ALA A 82 5.55 3.96 10.07
N ALA A 83 5.95 3.67 11.30
CA ALA A 83 7.31 3.33 11.71
C ALA A 83 7.32 2.07 12.60
N ASP A 84 8.49 1.44 12.77
CA ASP A 84 8.68 0.42 13.80
C ASP A 84 8.73 1.10 15.17
N ALA A 85 8.08 0.50 16.16
CA ALA A 85 7.97 1.08 17.49
C ALA A 85 9.35 1.21 18.19
N ASN A 86 10.34 0.41 17.79
CA ASN A 86 11.71 0.56 18.32
C ASN A 86 12.37 1.87 17.86
N ASP A 87 11.86 2.48 16.79
CA ASP A 87 12.41 3.69 16.19
C ASP A 87 11.67 4.97 16.65
N GLU A 88 10.60 4.84 17.45
CA GLU A 88 9.77 5.95 17.95
C GLU A 88 10.60 7.01 18.69
N ALA A 89 11.56 6.57 19.50
CA ALA A 89 12.43 7.46 20.27
C ALA A 89 13.28 8.39 19.38
N GLY A 90 13.64 7.94 18.17
CA GLY A 90 14.39 8.73 17.20
C GLY A 90 13.60 9.94 16.71
N PHE A 91 12.28 9.81 16.51
CA PHE A 91 11.42 10.89 16.05
C PHE A 91 11.12 11.93 17.12
N VAL A 92 10.76 11.48 18.32
CA VAL A 92 10.35 12.38 19.42
C VAL A 92 11.51 13.27 19.84
N THR A 93 12.75 12.77 19.76
CA THR A 93 13.95 13.52 20.12
C THR A 93 14.27 14.64 19.13
N MET A 94 13.87 14.52 17.85
CA MET A 94 14.12 15.55 16.84
C MET A 94 13.13 16.72 16.88
N GLY A 95 11.99 16.58 17.57
CA GLY A 95 10.90 17.57 17.59
C GLY A 95 10.60 18.23 18.94
N SER A 96 11.32 17.91 20.02
CA SER A 96 11.00 18.39 21.37
C SER A 96 12.10 19.25 22.00
N THR A 97 11.78 20.52 22.26
CA THR A 97 12.22 21.19 23.49
C THR A 97 11.13 20.97 24.55
N ALA A 98 11.42 20.12 25.54
CA ALA A 98 10.62 19.75 26.72
C ALA A 98 9.69 18.52 26.57
N PRO A 99 9.85 17.49 27.44
CA PRO A 99 8.97 16.32 27.46
C PRO A 99 7.59 16.69 28.03
N LEU A 100 6.54 16.48 27.25
CA LEU A 100 5.19 16.38 27.79
C LEU A 100 5.09 15.05 28.57
N ALA A 101 4.67 15.14 29.82
CA ALA A 101 4.52 14.01 30.72
C ALA A 101 3.67 12.91 30.06
N GLN A 102 4.25 11.71 29.96
CA GLN A 102 3.58 10.46 29.65
C GLN A 102 2.56 10.15 30.76
N SER A 103 1.36 10.69 30.65
CA SER A 103 0.23 10.30 31.48
C SER A 103 -1.04 10.41 30.64
N MET A 104 -1.77 9.29 30.56
CA MET A 104 -2.93 9.02 29.70
C MET A 104 -2.62 8.47 28.31
N LEU A 105 -2.18 7.21 28.24
CA LEU A 105 -2.51 6.24 27.17
C LEU A 105 -2.03 4.84 27.60
N ALA A 106 -2.51 4.37 28.76
CA ALA A 106 -2.40 2.97 29.18
C ALA A 106 -3.73 2.20 29.05
N ALA A 107 -4.71 2.78 28.35
CA ALA A 107 -5.75 1.96 27.75
C ALA A 107 -5.18 1.47 26.41
N PRO A 108 -4.84 0.19 26.24
CA PRO A 108 -4.67 -0.35 24.89
C PRO A 108 -5.88 0.11 24.09
N LEU A 109 -5.69 0.57 22.84
CA LEU A 109 -6.79 0.79 21.90
C LEU A 109 -7.81 -0.31 22.15
N ALA A 110 -8.98 0.06 22.67
CA ALA A 110 -10.07 -0.88 22.85
C ALA A 110 -10.58 -1.17 21.43
N ILE A 111 -9.79 -1.93 20.67
CA ILE A 111 -10.22 -2.55 19.42
C ILE A 111 -11.40 -3.38 19.87
N ASN A 112 -12.59 -2.92 19.51
CA ASN A 112 -13.82 -3.54 19.94
C ASN A 112 -13.86 -4.93 19.30
N ARG A 113 -13.33 -5.95 20.00
CA ARG A 113 -13.21 -7.33 19.53
C ARG A 113 -14.56 -8.06 19.45
N ALA A 114 -15.68 -7.35 19.56
CA ALA A 114 -17.04 -7.86 19.39
C ALA A 114 -17.28 -8.54 18.03
N TRP A 115 -16.30 -8.49 17.12
CA TRP A 115 -16.31 -9.06 15.79
C TRP A 115 -16.21 -10.60 15.74
N CYS A 116 -15.60 -11.27 16.74
CA CYS A 116 -15.33 -12.71 16.64
C CYS A 116 -16.54 -13.65 16.85
N ALA A 117 -17.76 -13.16 17.05
CA ALA A 117 -18.90 -14.01 17.44
C ALA A 117 -20.05 -14.13 16.40
N GLY A 118 -19.93 -13.53 15.21
CA GLY A 118 -21.07 -13.34 14.31
C GLY A 118 -21.30 -14.35 13.18
N SER A 119 -20.38 -15.32 12.96
CA SER A 119 -20.48 -16.26 11.83
C SER A 119 -20.31 -17.71 12.30
N ALA A 120 -21.19 -18.16 13.20
CA ALA A 120 -21.39 -19.59 13.39
C ALA A 120 -22.33 -20.10 12.29
N CYS A 121 -21.78 -20.87 11.35
CA CYS A 121 -22.56 -21.75 10.50
C CYS A 121 -23.36 -22.68 11.43
N ALA A 122 -24.68 -22.57 11.40
CA ALA A 122 -25.57 -23.54 12.00
C ALA A 122 -25.63 -24.77 11.07
N ASP A 123 -24.80 -25.78 11.33
CA ASP A 123 -24.96 -27.10 10.72
C ASP A 123 -25.09 -28.18 11.80
N SER A 124 -26.32 -28.69 11.88
CA SER A 124 -26.68 -30.11 11.79
C SER A 124 -25.84 -31.14 12.55
N ALA A 125 -26.51 -31.77 13.52
CA ALA A 125 -26.12 -32.98 14.22
C ALA A 125 -25.64 -34.12 13.30
N CYS A 126 -24.60 -34.85 13.75
CA CYS A 126 -24.41 -36.27 13.51
C CYS A 126 -23.75 -36.91 14.75
N ALA A 127 -24.28 -38.08 15.13
CA ALA A 127 -23.99 -38.79 16.37
C ALA A 127 -22.75 -39.72 16.29
N ASP A 128 -22.23 -40.00 17.49
CA ASP A 128 -21.53 -41.21 17.98
C ASP A 128 -20.44 -41.91 17.15
N SER A 129 -19.24 -42.02 17.76
CA SER A 129 -18.49 -43.27 17.92
C SER A 129 -17.35 -43.14 18.97
N ALA A 130 -17.15 -44.24 19.71
CA ALA A 130 -16.40 -44.41 20.97
C ALA A 130 -14.85 -44.26 20.92
N PRO A 131 -14.16 -44.21 22.09
CA PRO A 131 -12.70 -44.03 22.15
C PRO A 131 -11.93 -45.36 22.17
N THR A 132 -10.81 -45.41 21.43
CA THR A 132 -9.84 -46.49 21.48
C THR A 132 -8.63 -46.09 22.32
N THR A 133 -8.43 -46.81 23.42
CA THR A 133 -7.28 -46.73 24.32
C THR A 133 -6.04 -47.34 23.66
N ALA A 134 -4.91 -46.63 23.65
CA ALA A 134 -3.60 -47.18 23.28
C ALA A 134 -2.60 -47.00 24.43
N GLN A 135 -1.91 -48.10 24.75
CA GLN A 135 -1.00 -48.29 25.87
C GLN A 135 0.36 -47.63 25.63
N SER A 136 0.91 -47.04 26.69
CA SER A 136 2.25 -46.46 26.77
C SER A 136 3.25 -47.51 27.26
N THR A 137 4.32 -47.76 26.49
CA THR A 137 5.49 -48.54 26.92
C THR A 137 6.65 -47.60 27.23
N THR A 138 7.17 -47.69 28.45
CA THR A 138 8.33 -46.93 28.95
C THR A 138 9.63 -47.69 28.71
N HIS A 139 10.63 -47.02 28.13
CA HIS A 139 12.04 -47.43 28.18
C HIS A 139 12.85 -46.34 28.89
N PRO A 140 13.72 -46.67 29.87
CA PRO A 140 14.61 -45.69 30.48
C PRO A 140 15.91 -45.58 29.66
N ALA A 141 16.20 -44.39 29.13
CA ALA A 141 17.49 -44.04 28.55
C ALA A 141 18.22 -43.06 29.47
N THR A 142 19.45 -43.41 29.85
CA THR A 142 20.37 -42.61 30.64
C THR A 142 20.94 -41.49 29.78
N HIS A 143 20.69 -40.22 30.13
CA HIS A 143 21.25 -39.05 29.44
C HIS A 143 22.43 -38.43 30.21
N PRO A 144 23.51 -38.00 29.52
CA PRO A 144 24.60 -37.23 30.11
C PRO A 144 24.21 -35.77 30.35
N ALA A 145 24.93 -35.13 31.28
CA ALA A 145 24.66 -33.79 31.81
C ALA A 145 24.54 -32.70 30.72
N THR A 146 23.36 -32.07 30.67
CA THR A 146 22.99 -30.97 29.77
C THR A 146 23.62 -29.66 30.25
N GLN A 147 24.34 -28.95 29.37
CA GLN A 147 24.74 -27.56 29.59
C GLN A 147 23.50 -26.67 29.82
N PRO A 148 23.57 -25.64 30.68
CA PRO A 148 22.46 -24.74 30.92
C PRO A 148 22.11 -24.03 29.60
N ALA A 149 20.90 -24.32 29.09
CA ALA A 149 20.37 -23.68 27.91
C ALA A 149 20.38 -22.17 28.12
N THR A 150 21.14 -21.45 27.30
CA THR A 150 20.95 -20.01 27.09
C THR A 150 19.47 -19.83 26.69
N GLY A 151 18.72 -19.11 27.53
CA GLY A 151 17.31 -18.85 27.27
C GLY A 151 17.12 -18.26 25.88
N PRO A 152 16.01 -18.57 25.18
CA PRO A 152 15.77 -18.06 23.85
C PRO A 152 15.87 -16.53 23.88
N ALA A 153 16.75 -15.97 23.06
CA ALA A 153 16.87 -14.53 22.90
C ALA A 153 15.48 -13.96 22.60
N THR A 154 15.01 -13.03 23.43
CA THR A 154 13.74 -12.35 23.22
C THR A 154 13.82 -11.63 21.89
N GLN A 155 13.10 -12.13 20.88
CA GLN A 155 13.01 -11.43 19.60
C GLN A 155 12.41 -10.05 19.85
N PRO A 156 12.98 -8.97 19.27
CA PRO A 156 12.42 -7.64 19.42
C PRO A 156 10.97 -7.63 18.90
N SER A 157 10.07 -7.00 19.64
CA SER A 157 8.67 -6.85 19.26
C SER A 157 8.58 -6.11 17.92
N GLN A 158 7.92 -6.72 16.94
CA GLN A 158 7.63 -6.10 15.64
C GLN A 158 6.31 -5.31 15.71
N ASP A 159 6.30 -4.29 16.56
CA ASP A 159 5.14 -3.42 16.72
C ASP A 159 5.27 -2.26 15.74
N SER A 160 4.17 -1.87 15.08
CA SER A 160 4.14 -0.61 14.34
C SER A 160 3.66 0.52 15.23
N VAL A 161 4.18 1.72 15.00
CA VAL A 161 3.66 2.99 15.53
C VAL A 161 3.22 3.87 14.37
N ILE A 162 2.09 4.56 14.54
CA ILE A 162 1.65 5.63 13.66
C ILE A 162 2.10 6.94 14.25
N LEU A 163 2.88 7.68 13.49
CA LEU A 163 3.38 8.99 13.85
C LEU A 163 2.69 10.06 13.01
N GLU A 164 2.49 11.22 13.60
CA GLU A 164 2.05 12.44 12.92
C GLU A 164 3.20 13.45 12.92
N TYR A 165 3.61 13.86 11.73
CA TYR A 165 4.45 15.02 11.51
C TYR A 165 3.55 16.23 11.25
N THR A 166 3.80 17.35 11.92
CA THR A 166 3.00 18.56 11.72
C THR A 166 3.82 19.70 11.11
N SER A 167 3.14 20.72 10.61
CA SER A 167 3.74 21.94 10.03
C SER A 167 4.76 22.67 10.93
N ASN A 168 4.75 22.42 12.25
CA ASN A 168 5.79 22.94 13.16
C ASN A 168 7.08 22.08 13.17
N HIS A 169 7.20 21.13 12.25
CA HIS A 169 8.29 20.16 12.12
C HIS A 169 8.47 19.22 13.34
N SER A 170 7.42 19.03 14.14
CA SER A 170 7.43 18.08 15.26
C SER A 170 6.77 16.75 14.90
N TRP A 171 7.21 15.69 15.58
CA TRP A 171 6.64 14.35 15.49
C TRP A 171 5.91 13.98 16.78
N GLN A 172 4.72 13.42 16.65
CA GLN A 172 3.96 12.89 17.78
C GLN A 172 3.40 11.50 17.49
N SER A 173 3.31 10.66 18.52
CA SER A 173 2.73 9.33 18.43
C SER A 173 1.21 9.40 18.43
N LEU A 174 0.57 8.77 17.46
CA LEU A 174 -0.89 8.71 17.32
C LEU A 174 -1.45 7.41 17.87
N ALA A 175 -0.86 6.28 17.47
CA ALA A 175 -1.37 4.95 17.77
C ALA A 175 -0.27 3.90 17.68
N ARG A 176 -0.34 2.87 18.52
CA ARG A 176 0.52 1.69 18.46
C ARG A 176 -0.29 0.47 18.04
N LEU A 177 0.28 -0.34 17.15
CA LEU A 177 -0.34 -1.53 16.56
C LEU A 177 0.55 -2.75 16.86
N PRO A 178 0.31 -3.43 18.00
CA PRO A 178 1.18 -4.51 18.46
C PRO A 178 1.15 -5.71 17.52
N GLY A 179 2.32 -6.26 17.19
CA GLY A 179 2.47 -7.41 16.29
C GLY A 179 1.89 -7.19 14.89
N GLN A 180 1.73 -5.93 14.49
CA GLN A 180 1.25 -5.56 13.16
C GLN A 180 2.34 -4.82 12.42
N ARG A 181 2.38 -5.03 11.12
CA ARG A 181 3.18 -4.28 10.18
C ARG A 181 2.28 -3.49 9.25
N VAL A 182 2.29 -2.18 9.37
CA VAL A 182 1.48 -1.30 8.53
C VAL A 182 2.07 -1.25 7.13
N ILE A 183 1.20 -1.30 6.12
CA ILE A 183 1.57 -1.20 4.71
C ILE A 183 0.89 -0.04 4.00
N TYR A 184 -0.27 0.41 4.50
CA TYR A 184 -1.02 1.50 3.92
C TYR A 184 -1.52 2.46 4.98
N LEU A 185 -1.44 3.75 4.66
CA LEU A 185 -2.15 4.80 5.36
C LEU A 185 -2.96 5.62 4.35
N ARG A 186 -4.11 6.11 4.80
CA ARG A 186 -4.93 7.02 4.01
C ARG A 186 -5.77 7.92 4.90
N VAL A 187 -5.82 9.21 4.61
CA VAL A 187 -6.70 10.15 5.32
C VAL A 187 -7.99 10.38 4.50
N SER A 188 -9.14 10.47 5.18
CA SER A 188 -10.41 10.85 4.53
C SER A 188 -10.37 12.28 4.02
N ALA A 189 -11.27 12.61 3.08
CA ALA A 189 -11.31 13.92 2.41
C ALA A 189 -11.44 15.13 3.35
N ASP A 190 -12.04 14.90 4.53
CA ASP A 190 -12.29 15.91 5.55
C ASP A 190 -11.27 15.87 6.69
N GLY A 191 -10.25 15.02 6.61
CA GLY A 191 -9.22 14.89 7.63
C GLY A 191 -9.71 14.23 8.94
N ARG A 192 -10.89 13.61 8.96
CA ARG A 192 -11.48 13.06 10.19
C ARG A 192 -11.16 11.59 10.45
N TRP A 193 -10.78 10.84 9.42
CA TRP A 193 -10.50 9.42 9.52
C TRP A 193 -9.14 9.09 8.94
N LEU A 194 -8.40 8.23 9.63
CA LEU A 194 -7.19 7.60 9.14
C LEU A 194 -7.45 6.12 8.94
N LEU A 195 -7.41 5.67 7.70
CA LEU A 195 -7.41 4.27 7.33
C LEU A 195 -5.99 3.70 7.43
N ILE A 196 -5.90 2.50 7.97
CA ILE A 196 -4.67 1.74 8.17
C ILE A 196 -4.90 0.35 7.60
N ALA A 197 -4.08 -0.06 6.65
CA ALA A 197 -3.97 -1.47 6.28
C ALA A 197 -2.66 -2.04 6.84
N SER A 198 -2.73 -3.19 7.50
CA SER A 198 -1.59 -3.85 8.11
C SER A 198 -1.65 -5.37 7.94
N PHE A 199 -0.51 -6.03 8.12
CA PHE A 199 -0.44 -7.49 8.26
C PHE A 199 0.02 -7.87 9.66
N ALA A 200 -0.25 -9.10 10.07
CA ALA A 200 0.45 -9.66 11.21
C ALA A 200 1.97 -9.71 10.91
N ALA A 201 2.80 -9.23 11.84
CA ALA A 201 4.23 -9.04 11.58
C ALA A 201 4.98 -10.36 11.35
N ASN A 202 4.46 -11.46 11.91
CA ASN A 202 4.99 -12.81 11.76
C ASN A 202 4.50 -13.54 10.48
N GLU A 203 3.62 -12.95 9.68
CA GLU A 203 3.12 -13.58 8.46
C GLU A 203 4.08 -13.37 7.29
N THR A 204 4.78 -14.44 6.90
CA THR A 204 5.68 -14.44 5.74
C THR A 204 4.95 -14.44 4.39
N LYS A 205 3.67 -14.87 4.39
CA LYS A 205 2.82 -14.99 3.21
C LYS A 205 1.44 -14.39 3.46
N ALA A 206 1.39 -13.17 3.97
CA ALA A 206 0.13 -12.49 4.20
C ALA A 206 -0.66 -12.41 2.87
N THR A 207 -1.85 -13.02 2.86
CA THR A 207 -2.76 -13.05 1.71
C THR A 207 -3.84 -11.98 1.80
N ALA A 208 -4.04 -11.43 3.00
CA ALA A 208 -5.00 -10.39 3.26
C ALA A 208 -4.56 -9.51 4.43
N ALA A 209 -4.93 -8.24 4.38
CA ALA A 209 -4.60 -7.22 5.36
C ALA A 209 -5.72 -7.06 6.38
N HIS A 210 -5.32 -6.75 7.61
CA HIS A 210 -6.18 -6.14 8.60
C HIS A 210 -6.44 -4.68 8.21
N LEU A 211 -7.71 -4.31 8.19
CA LEU A 211 -8.16 -2.95 7.92
C LEU A 211 -8.67 -2.32 9.20
N ILE A 212 -8.05 -1.23 9.62
CA ILE A 212 -8.42 -0.46 10.80
C ILE A 212 -8.70 0.98 10.35
N VAL A 213 -9.71 1.62 10.91
CA VAL A 213 -9.90 3.07 10.80
C VAL A 213 -9.79 3.72 12.16
N ILE A 214 -9.08 4.83 12.24
CA ILE A 214 -8.97 5.66 13.44
C ILE A 214 -9.73 6.95 13.21
N SER A 215 -10.64 7.30 14.11
CA SER A 215 -11.21 8.65 14.14
C SER A 215 -10.14 9.61 14.67
N LEU A 216 -9.66 10.51 13.81
CA LEU A 216 -8.62 11.47 14.19
C LEU A 216 -9.07 12.46 15.29
N PRO A 217 -10.34 12.89 15.34
CA PRO A 217 -10.85 13.71 16.45
C PRO A 217 -10.90 12.99 17.81
N THR A 218 -11.35 11.73 17.85
CA THR A 218 -11.54 11.00 19.12
C THR A 218 -10.41 10.04 19.46
N LYS A 219 -9.47 9.83 18.54
CA LYS A 219 -8.36 8.86 18.60
C LYS A 219 -8.83 7.42 18.81
N GLN A 220 -10.10 7.11 18.54
CA GLN A 220 -10.65 5.78 18.67
C GLN A 220 -10.42 4.98 17.39
N GLY A 221 -9.89 3.76 17.53
CA GLY A 221 -9.68 2.81 16.44
C GLY A 221 -10.82 1.80 16.32
N TYR A 222 -11.14 1.41 15.08
CA TYR A 222 -12.19 0.46 14.74
C TYR A 222 -11.66 -0.55 13.73
N ALA A 223 -11.74 -1.84 14.06
CA ALA A 223 -11.44 -2.90 13.12
C ALA A 223 -12.57 -3.00 12.10
N ILE A 224 -12.21 -2.91 10.82
CA ILE A 224 -13.14 -3.02 9.70
C ILE A 224 -13.10 -4.42 9.10
N SER A 225 -11.93 -4.97 8.85
CA SER A 225 -11.79 -6.28 8.22
C SER A 225 -10.49 -6.94 8.67
N ASP A 226 -10.45 -8.26 8.73
CA ASP A 226 -9.24 -9.05 8.89
C ASP A 226 -8.77 -9.69 7.58
N ARG A 227 -9.51 -9.47 6.48
CA ARG A 227 -9.27 -10.09 5.16
C ARG A 227 -9.37 -9.10 4.01
N ALA A 228 -9.08 -7.82 4.29
CA ALA A 228 -9.11 -6.80 3.27
C ALA A 228 -7.94 -6.96 2.31
N ILE A 229 -8.18 -6.63 1.05
CA ILE A 229 -7.17 -6.67 -0.02
C ILE A 229 -7.02 -5.31 -0.71
N GLY A 230 -7.93 -4.38 -0.37
CA GLY A 230 -8.06 -3.05 -0.94
C GLY A 230 -9.01 -2.20 -0.14
N ALA A 231 -8.77 -0.89 -0.09
CA ALA A 231 -9.70 0.05 0.51
C ALA A 231 -9.47 1.49 0.04
N CYS A 232 -10.54 2.27 -0.04
CA CYS A 232 -10.47 3.71 -0.31
C CYS A 232 -11.65 4.45 0.31
N PHE A 233 -11.45 5.73 0.65
CA PHE A 233 -12.56 6.60 1.07
C PHE A 233 -13.31 7.11 -0.17
N LEU A 234 -14.64 7.01 -0.15
CA LEU A 234 -15.53 7.54 -1.19
C LEU A 234 -16.03 8.95 -0.89
N GLY A 235 -15.56 9.54 0.21
CA GLY A 235 -16.00 10.81 0.73
C GLY A 235 -15.47 11.07 2.13
N HIS A 236 -16.26 11.78 2.93
CA HIS A 236 -15.89 12.19 4.28
C HIS A 236 -16.00 11.03 5.28
N ASP A 237 -17.10 10.28 5.19
CA ASP A 237 -17.50 9.26 6.17
C ASP A 237 -17.87 7.93 5.50
N MET A 238 -17.45 7.71 4.25
CA MET A 238 -17.78 6.50 3.49
C MET A 238 -16.48 5.80 3.10
N LEU A 239 -16.35 4.54 3.50
CA LEU A 239 -15.22 3.68 3.15
C LEU A 239 -15.72 2.54 2.27
N ALA A 240 -15.09 2.34 1.12
CA ALA A 240 -15.22 1.11 0.35
C ALA A 240 -13.99 0.26 0.53
N TYR A 241 -14.17 -1.06 0.60
CA TYR A 241 -13.07 -2.00 0.73
C TYR A 241 -13.41 -3.32 0.07
N ALA A 242 -12.39 -4.00 -0.41
CA ALA A 242 -12.48 -5.33 -1.00
C ALA A 242 -12.02 -6.37 0.02
N GLU A 243 -12.79 -7.44 0.17
CA GLU A 243 -12.44 -8.61 1.00
C GLU A 243 -12.29 -9.85 0.13
N LYS A 244 -11.33 -10.71 0.50
CA LYS A 244 -11.25 -12.07 -0.05
C LYS A 244 -12.20 -12.99 0.72
N SER A 245 -12.89 -13.88 0.01
CA SER A 245 -13.71 -14.94 0.62
C SER A 245 -12.84 -15.89 1.45
N ALA A 246 -13.45 -16.52 2.46
CA ALA A 246 -12.81 -17.60 3.21
C ALA A 246 -12.45 -18.80 2.33
N ASP A 247 -13.28 -19.07 1.32
CA ASP A 247 -13.32 -20.37 0.64
C ASP A 247 -12.60 -20.39 -0.70
N GLY A 248 -11.93 -19.31 -1.10
CA GLY A 248 -11.19 -19.31 -2.37
C GLY A 248 -10.85 -17.93 -2.93
N ASP A 249 -10.69 -17.88 -4.24
CA ASP A 249 -10.25 -16.69 -4.99
C ASP A 249 -11.37 -15.69 -5.29
N ALA A 250 -12.60 -15.98 -4.88
CA ALA A 250 -13.68 -15.00 -4.92
C ALA A 250 -13.49 -13.94 -3.84
N GLY A 251 -14.01 -12.75 -4.09
CA GLY A 251 -14.06 -11.65 -3.14
C GLY A 251 -15.28 -10.78 -3.39
N ARG A 252 -15.46 -9.78 -2.55
CA ARG A 252 -16.52 -8.78 -2.69
C ARG A 252 -15.99 -7.39 -2.38
N ILE A 253 -16.65 -6.38 -2.92
CA ILE A 253 -16.47 -4.99 -2.54
C ILE A 253 -17.68 -4.57 -1.71
N ASP A 254 -17.41 -4.14 -0.49
CA ASP A 254 -18.40 -3.60 0.44
C ASP A 254 -18.18 -2.08 0.59
N GLU A 255 -19.24 -1.37 0.97
CA GLU A 255 -19.12 -0.03 1.54
C GLU A 255 -19.70 0.03 2.96
N ILE A 256 -19.08 0.89 3.79
CA ILE A 256 -19.53 1.20 5.14
C ILE A 256 -19.55 2.70 5.36
N LYS A 257 -20.55 3.15 6.12
CA LYS A 257 -20.59 4.50 6.66
C LYS A 257 -19.90 4.51 8.02
N LEU A 258 -18.93 5.40 8.20
CA LEU A 258 -18.17 5.58 9.42
C LEU A 258 -18.87 6.59 10.33
N ASP A 259 -19.24 6.15 11.53
CA ASP A 259 -19.89 6.98 12.54
C ASP A 259 -19.36 6.61 13.92
N VAL A 260 -18.69 7.56 14.58
CA VAL A 260 -18.09 7.37 15.91
C VAL A 260 -19.10 6.86 16.94
N SER A 261 -20.37 7.22 16.80
CA SER A 261 -21.44 6.83 17.73
C SER A 261 -21.99 5.41 17.47
N ALA A 262 -21.72 4.83 16.30
CA ALA A 262 -22.37 3.60 15.85
C ALA A 262 -21.50 2.80 14.86
N VAL A 263 -20.24 2.51 15.21
CA VAL A 263 -19.34 1.65 14.38
C VAL A 263 -19.74 0.16 14.39
N THR A 264 -21.02 -0.16 14.64
CA THR A 264 -21.66 -1.36 14.11
C THR A 264 -22.26 -1.05 12.75
N ALA A 265 -21.45 -0.48 11.86
CA ALA A 265 -21.89 0.06 10.58
C ALA A 265 -22.58 -1.03 9.75
N LYS A 266 -23.77 -0.74 9.23
CA LYS A 266 -24.43 -1.59 8.25
C LYS A 266 -23.55 -1.63 6.99
N ARG A 267 -22.97 -2.79 6.72
CA ARG A 267 -22.28 -3.08 5.46
C ARG A 267 -23.28 -3.10 4.33
N ARG A 268 -22.92 -2.50 3.20
CA ARG A 268 -23.66 -2.65 1.95
C ARG A 268 -22.74 -3.27 0.91
N GLU A 269 -23.06 -4.48 0.50
CA GLU A 269 -22.39 -5.14 -0.62
C GLU A 269 -22.63 -4.34 -1.91
N LEU A 270 -21.56 -4.13 -2.67
CA LEU A 270 -21.59 -3.40 -3.94
C LEU A 270 -21.45 -4.32 -5.15
N LEU A 271 -20.45 -5.22 -5.13
CA LEU A 271 -20.19 -6.16 -6.21
C LEU A 271 -19.32 -7.36 -5.78
N ASN A 272 -19.43 -8.47 -6.51
CA ASN A 272 -18.53 -9.62 -6.40
C ASN A 272 -17.35 -9.46 -7.38
N ILE A 273 -16.16 -9.84 -6.95
CA ILE A 273 -14.91 -9.75 -7.73
C ILE A 273 -14.12 -11.06 -7.63
N VAL A 274 -13.20 -11.25 -8.56
CA VAL A 274 -12.09 -12.20 -8.39
C VAL A 274 -10.85 -11.34 -8.15
N PRO A 275 -10.52 -11.02 -6.89
CA PRO A 275 -9.37 -10.19 -6.63
C PRO A 275 -8.09 -10.85 -7.10
N THR A 276 -7.15 -10.00 -7.49
CA THR A 276 -5.77 -10.44 -7.64
C THR A 276 -5.19 -10.61 -6.23
N ARG A 277 -3.91 -10.98 -6.13
CA ARG A 277 -3.25 -10.96 -4.81
C ARG A 277 -3.28 -9.56 -4.16
N PHE A 278 -3.48 -8.51 -4.96
CA PHE A 278 -3.48 -7.10 -4.55
C PHE A 278 -4.71 -6.40 -5.13
N GLY A 279 -5.78 -6.29 -4.36
CA GLY A 279 -6.98 -5.57 -4.78
C GLY A 279 -6.79 -4.06 -4.65
N TRP A 280 -5.95 -3.42 -5.47
CA TRP A 280 -5.79 -1.98 -5.36
C TRP A 280 -7.09 -1.24 -5.68
N MET A 281 -7.41 -0.22 -4.89
CA MET A 281 -8.67 0.53 -4.99
C MET A 281 -8.42 2.03 -4.76
N GLN A 282 -9.08 2.89 -5.56
CA GLN A 282 -9.10 4.33 -5.33
C GLN A 282 -10.47 4.92 -5.72
N SER A 283 -10.84 6.01 -5.06
CA SER A 283 -12.01 6.79 -5.43
C SER A 283 -11.73 7.68 -6.65
N CYS A 284 -12.70 7.83 -7.55
CA CYS A 284 -12.62 8.78 -8.66
C CYS A 284 -14.00 9.39 -8.89
N ASP A 285 -14.19 10.68 -8.64
CA ASP A 285 -15.49 11.37 -8.79
C ASP A 285 -16.65 10.68 -8.07
N GLY A 286 -16.37 10.07 -6.91
CA GLY A 286 -17.34 9.30 -6.13
C GLY A 286 -17.54 7.87 -6.62
N ASP A 287 -16.98 7.47 -7.75
CA ASP A 287 -16.90 6.08 -8.20
C ASP A 287 -15.71 5.33 -7.58
N ILE A 288 -15.63 4.03 -7.83
CA ILE A 288 -14.56 3.16 -7.35
C ILE A 288 -13.78 2.65 -8.56
N LEU A 289 -12.49 2.95 -8.62
CA LEU A 289 -11.55 2.28 -9.52
C LEU A 289 -10.87 1.16 -8.75
N PHE A 290 -10.68 0.01 -9.38
CA PHE A 290 -10.00 -1.12 -8.76
C PHE A 290 -9.41 -2.09 -9.78
N THR A 291 -8.35 -2.80 -9.39
CA THR A 291 -7.78 -3.89 -10.20
C THR A 291 -8.29 -5.24 -9.74
N ALA A 292 -8.76 -6.07 -10.67
CA ALA A 292 -9.22 -7.43 -10.39
C ALA A 292 -8.94 -8.36 -11.59
N LYS A 293 -9.09 -9.66 -11.39
CA LYS A 293 -9.13 -10.62 -12.49
C LYS A 293 -10.50 -10.53 -13.19
N PRO A 294 -10.57 -10.62 -14.52
CA PRO A 294 -11.84 -10.70 -15.24
C PRO A 294 -12.68 -11.92 -14.79
N LEU A 295 -13.98 -11.71 -14.54
CA LEU A 295 -14.91 -12.76 -14.10
C LEU A 295 -15.26 -13.79 -15.19
N ALA A 296 -15.00 -13.48 -16.46
CA ALA A 296 -15.54 -14.21 -17.60
C ALA A 296 -14.48 -14.46 -18.68
N THR A 297 -13.64 -15.47 -18.50
CA THR A 297 -12.99 -16.10 -19.65
C THR A 297 -12.55 -17.52 -19.32
N PRO A 298 -12.89 -18.54 -20.13
CA PRO A 298 -12.21 -19.83 -20.14
C PRO A 298 -10.79 -19.63 -20.72
N GLN A 299 -9.94 -18.93 -19.98
CA GLN A 299 -8.51 -18.81 -20.28
C GLN A 299 -7.76 -19.95 -19.57
N PRO A 300 -6.67 -20.47 -20.15
CA PRO A 300 -5.79 -21.41 -19.47
C PRO A 300 -5.37 -20.84 -18.10
N VAL A 301 -5.48 -21.65 -17.06
CA VAL A 301 -5.26 -21.25 -15.65
C VAL A 301 -3.93 -20.51 -15.46
N GLU A 302 -2.87 -20.93 -16.17
CA GLU A 302 -1.53 -20.34 -16.07
C GLU A 302 -1.42 -18.91 -16.66
N GLN A 303 -2.10 -18.62 -17.77
CA GLN A 303 -2.00 -17.31 -18.43
C GLN A 303 -2.88 -16.26 -17.71
N SER A 304 -3.97 -16.70 -17.08
CA SER A 304 -4.88 -15.86 -16.31
C SER A 304 -4.34 -15.37 -14.96
N ALA A 305 -3.26 -15.98 -14.44
CA ALA A 305 -2.84 -15.74 -13.06
C ALA A 305 -2.23 -14.36 -12.84
N LYS A 306 -1.63 -13.76 -13.89
CA LYS A 306 -0.82 -12.53 -13.81
C LYS A 306 -1.51 -11.29 -14.37
N GLN A 307 -2.41 -11.47 -15.34
CA GLN A 307 -3.08 -10.34 -16.00
C GLN A 307 -4.27 -9.84 -15.18
N CYS A 308 -4.27 -8.54 -14.92
CA CYS A 308 -5.37 -7.85 -14.27
C CYS A 308 -6.05 -6.92 -15.28
N SER A 309 -7.30 -6.56 -14.99
CA SER A 309 -7.96 -5.41 -15.62
C SER A 309 -8.21 -4.34 -14.57
N LEU A 310 -8.15 -3.08 -15.01
CA LEU A 310 -8.58 -1.94 -14.22
C LEU A 310 -10.06 -1.69 -14.51
N PHE A 311 -10.88 -1.82 -13.48
CA PHE A 311 -12.32 -1.62 -13.54
C PHE A 311 -12.71 -0.29 -12.92
N ARG A 312 -13.81 0.28 -13.42
CA ARG A 312 -14.56 1.36 -12.79
C ARG A 312 -15.95 0.84 -12.40
N TYR A 313 -16.27 0.90 -11.12
CA TYR A 313 -17.62 0.71 -10.60
C TYR A 313 -18.28 2.07 -10.38
N THR A 314 -19.32 2.33 -11.14
CA THR A 314 -20.08 3.58 -11.09
C THR A 314 -21.20 3.47 -10.07
N ARG A 315 -21.16 4.28 -9.00
CA ARG A 315 -22.15 4.13 -7.90
C ARG A 315 -23.56 4.56 -8.30
N ALA A 316 -23.66 5.50 -9.24
CA ALA A 316 -24.94 6.07 -9.67
C ALA A 316 -25.86 5.03 -10.34
N ASN A 317 -25.29 4.16 -11.18
CA ASN A 317 -26.03 3.13 -11.92
C ASN A 317 -25.67 1.69 -11.49
N ARG A 318 -24.76 1.53 -10.53
CA ARG A 318 -24.19 0.25 -10.09
C ARG A 318 -23.57 -0.57 -11.23
N GLY A 319 -23.13 0.12 -12.29
CA GLY A 319 -22.48 -0.48 -13.45
C GLY A 319 -20.99 -0.69 -13.20
N MET A 320 -20.45 -1.79 -13.72
CA MET A 320 -19.02 -2.07 -13.73
C MET A 320 -18.53 -2.11 -15.18
N MET A 321 -17.43 -1.43 -15.47
CA MET A 321 -16.79 -1.46 -16.78
C MET A 321 -15.28 -1.62 -16.66
N SER A 322 -14.68 -2.41 -17.54
CA SER A 322 -13.22 -2.42 -17.73
C SER A 322 -12.82 -1.13 -18.45
N ILE A 323 -11.87 -0.38 -17.89
CA ILE A 323 -11.33 0.85 -18.49
C ILE A 323 -9.90 0.66 -19.01
N ALA A 324 -9.21 -0.39 -18.58
CA ALA A 324 -7.95 -0.85 -19.18
C ALA A 324 -7.75 -2.35 -18.91
N GLU A 325 -7.15 -3.06 -19.87
CA GLU A 325 -6.82 -4.48 -19.80
C GLU A 325 -5.31 -4.68 -19.79
N ASN A 326 -4.86 -5.85 -19.33
CA ASN A 326 -3.44 -6.20 -19.19
C ASN A 326 -2.71 -5.11 -18.39
N VAL A 327 -3.21 -4.84 -17.19
CA VAL A 327 -2.60 -3.88 -16.27
C VAL A 327 -1.89 -4.60 -15.14
N GLY A 328 -0.86 -3.96 -14.60
CA GLY A 328 -0.31 -4.33 -13.30
C GLY A 328 -1.33 -4.06 -12.17
N PRO A 329 -1.04 -4.53 -10.95
CA PRO A 329 -1.96 -4.40 -9.82
C PRO A 329 -2.10 -2.97 -9.28
N LEU A 330 -1.31 -2.00 -9.77
CA LEU A 330 -1.20 -0.68 -9.16
C LEU A 330 -1.56 0.43 -10.16
N PHE A 331 -2.27 1.43 -9.65
CA PHE A 331 -2.60 2.65 -10.39
C PHE A 331 -2.75 3.83 -9.41
N ALA A 332 -2.81 5.05 -9.91
CA ALA A 332 -3.07 6.25 -9.14
C ALA A 332 -3.93 7.23 -9.94
N VAL A 333 -5.02 7.72 -9.35
CA VAL A 333 -5.89 8.74 -9.94
C VAL A 333 -5.25 10.12 -9.76
N SER A 334 -5.29 11.02 -10.74
CA SER A 334 -4.81 12.39 -10.52
C SER A 334 -5.62 13.08 -9.42
N PRO A 335 -5.06 14.07 -8.70
CA PRO A 335 -5.79 14.79 -7.67
C PRO A 335 -7.15 15.33 -8.14
N ASP A 336 -7.23 15.87 -9.35
CA ASP A 336 -8.49 16.37 -9.94
C ASP A 336 -9.45 15.28 -10.44
N GLY A 337 -9.13 13.99 -10.27
CA GLY A 337 -9.97 12.87 -10.68
C GLY A 337 -9.99 12.60 -12.19
N LYS A 338 -9.26 13.36 -13.01
CA LYS A 338 -9.42 13.30 -14.48
C LYS A 338 -8.53 12.30 -15.18
N LYS A 339 -7.37 11.98 -14.61
CA LYS A 339 -6.38 11.09 -15.21
C LYS A 339 -6.13 9.90 -14.30
N VAL A 340 -5.66 8.81 -14.89
CA VAL A 340 -5.21 7.62 -14.18
C VAL A 340 -3.84 7.27 -14.69
N LEU A 341 -2.87 7.23 -13.78
CA LEU A 341 -1.55 6.67 -13.97
C LEU A 341 -1.62 5.19 -13.62
N PHE A 342 -1.14 4.31 -14.50
CA PHE A 342 -1.21 2.86 -14.27
C PHE A 342 -0.05 2.14 -14.93
N GLU A 343 0.20 0.92 -14.46
CA GLU A 343 1.13 0.01 -15.09
C GLU A 343 0.43 -0.75 -16.22
N LYS A 344 0.91 -0.60 -17.45
CA LYS A 344 0.50 -1.39 -18.60
C LYS A 344 1.46 -2.57 -18.79
N LEU A 345 0.90 -3.74 -19.04
CA LEU A 345 1.62 -4.94 -19.43
C LEU A 345 1.44 -5.14 -20.93
N SER A 346 2.56 -5.15 -21.65
CA SER A 346 2.61 -5.28 -23.11
C SER A 346 3.46 -6.49 -23.49
N ASP A 347 3.08 -7.18 -24.56
CA ASP A 347 3.89 -8.27 -25.10
C ASP A 347 5.22 -7.70 -25.62
N VAL A 348 6.33 -8.37 -25.33
CA VAL A 348 7.62 -8.02 -25.95
C VAL A 348 7.54 -8.43 -27.42
N ASP A 349 7.58 -7.45 -28.34
CA ASP A 349 7.49 -7.65 -29.78
C ASP A 349 8.23 -8.91 -30.25
N SER A 350 7.45 -9.90 -30.71
CA SER A 350 7.96 -11.20 -31.18
C SER A 350 8.97 -11.07 -32.32
N ALA A 351 9.02 -9.92 -33.00
CA ALA A 351 9.98 -9.60 -34.06
C ALA A 351 11.44 -9.60 -33.59
N THR A 352 11.70 -9.47 -32.28
CA THR A 352 13.06 -9.58 -31.72
C THR A 352 13.43 -10.98 -31.24
N GLN A 353 12.48 -11.92 -31.22
CA GLN A 353 12.72 -13.32 -30.85
C GLN A 353 13.06 -14.18 -32.08
N THR A 354 14.23 -13.96 -32.68
CA THR A 354 14.70 -14.76 -33.83
C THR A 354 15.35 -16.11 -33.47
N SER A 355 15.26 -16.56 -32.22
CA SER A 355 15.85 -17.83 -31.80
C SER A 355 14.85 -18.98 -31.94
N ALA A 356 15.12 -19.89 -32.88
CA ALA A 356 14.30 -21.05 -33.26
C ALA A 356 14.16 -22.16 -32.19
N THR A 357 14.31 -21.84 -30.91
CA THR A 357 14.16 -22.80 -29.81
C THR A 357 12.75 -22.64 -29.24
N GLN A 358 11.97 -23.72 -29.22
CA GLN A 358 10.59 -23.72 -28.70
C GLN A 358 10.52 -22.99 -27.34
N PRO A 359 9.71 -21.93 -27.21
CA PRO A 359 9.53 -21.26 -25.93
C PRO A 359 8.68 -22.17 -25.02
N THR A 360 9.31 -22.76 -24.01
CA THR A 360 8.62 -23.49 -22.92
C THR A 360 8.15 -22.56 -21.81
N SER A 361 8.44 -21.26 -21.89
CA SER A 361 8.01 -20.25 -20.92
C SER A 361 6.98 -19.31 -21.55
N ALA A 362 6.01 -18.86 -20.76
CA ALA A 362 5.09 -17.79 -21.13
C ALA A 362 5.87 -16.57 -21.69
N PRO A 363 5.29 -15.85 -22.68
CA PRO A 363 5.95 -14.67 -23.24
C PRO A 363 6.30 -13.68 -22.13
N ALA A 364 7.52 -13.16 -22.17
CA ALA A 364 7.93 -12.11 -21.25
C ALA A 364 7.05 -10.88 -21.49
N LEU A 365 6.44 -10.36 -20.42
CA LEU A 365 5.69 -9.11 -20.45
C LEU A 365 6.63 -7.94 -20.13
N ARG A 366 6.53 -6.88 -20.93
CA ARG A 366 7.16 -5.59 -20.67
C ARG A 366 6.24 -4.79 -19.76
N ARG A 367 6.82 -4.13 -18.75
CA ARG A 367 6.10 -3.22 -17.86
C ARG A 367 6.27 -1.79 -18.35
N GLU A 368 5.19 -1.09 -18.56
CA GLU A 368 5.17 0.27 -19.11
C GLU A 368 4.37 1.18 -18.19
N LEU A 369 4.90 2.37 -17.90
CA LEU A 369 4.14 3.40 -17.21
C LEU A 369 3.24 4.07 -18.23
N SER A 370 1.95 4.11 -17.96
CA SER A 370 0.96 4.68 -18.86
C SER A 370 0.03 5.63 -18.13
N VAL A 371 -0.50 6.61 -18.86
CA VAL A 371 -1.55 7.52 -18.39
C VAL A 371 -2.76 7.45 -19.32
N MET A 372 -3.94 7.62 -18.77
CA MET A 372 -5.18 7.75 -19.54
C MET A 372 -6.16 8.68 -18.84
N ASN A 373 -7.23 9.08 -19.52
CA ASN A 373 -8.36 9.73 -18.86
C ASN A 373 -9.07 8.74 -17.92
N ALA A 374 -9.72 9.23 -16.85
CA ALA A 374 -10.38 8.40 -15.85
C ALA A 374 -11.59 7.58 -16.35
N ASN A 375 -12.03 7.82 -17.59
CA ASN A 375 -13.02 7.00 -18.28
C ASN A 375 -12.40 5.89 -19.16
N GLY A 376 -11.08 5.73 -19.16
CA GLY A 376 -10.33 4.77 -19.98
C GLY A 376 -9.92 5.28 -21.36
N SER A 377 -10.31 6.50 -21.74
CA SER A 377 -9.96 7.05 -23.06
C SER A 377 -8.54 7.61 -23.13
N ASN A 378 -7.99 7.67 -24.34
CA ASN A 378 -6.67 8.22 -24.66
C ASN A 378 -5.52 7.64 -23.82
N PRO A 379 -5.32 6.31 -23.82
CA PRO A 379 -4.16 5.71 -23.16
C PRO A 379 -2.87 6.09 -23.88
N GLN A 380 -1.87 6.50 -23.12
CA GLN A 380 -0.57 6.95 -23.61
C GLN A 380 0.53 6.31 -22.77
N ILE A 381 1.50 5.70 -23.45
CA ILE A 381 2.69 5.14 -22.81
C ILE A 381 3.66 6.29 -22.53
N LEU A 382 4.02 6.46 -21.27
CA LEU A 382 4.95 7.50 -20.82
C LEU A 382 6.40 7.03 -20.92
N CYS A 383 6.68 5.82 -20.43
CA CYS A 383 8.00 5.21 -20.51
C CYS A 383 7.95 3.71 -20.22
N THR A 384 8.99 2.98 -20.62
CA THR A 384 9.20 1.59 -20.16
C THR A 384 9.71 1.61 -18.72
N LEU A 385 9.07 0.83 -17.86
CA LEU A 385 9.48 0.65 -16.46
C LEU A 385 10.58 -0.41 -16.37
N THR A 386 10.34 -1.58 -16.97
CA THR A 386 11.27 -2.71 -17.02
C THR A 386 11.04 -3.55 -18.27
N ASP A 387 12.12 -4.13 -18.80
CA ASP A 387 12.07 -5.09 -19.92
C ASP A 387 11.67 -6.50 -19.48
N SER A 388 11.51 -6.73 -18.18
CA SER A 388 11.08 -7.98 -17.59
C SER A 388 10.06 -7.71 -16.48
N GLU A 389 8.97 -8.47 -16.48
CA GLU A 389 7.93 -8.43 -15.45
C GLU A 389 8.50 -8.58 -14.04
N ASP A 390 9.51 -9.44 -13.87
CA ASP A 390 10.08 -9.81 -12.58
C ASP A 390 11.14 -8.80 -12.06
N ALA A 391 11.52 -7.83 -12.88
CA ALA A 391 12.49 -6.82 -12.47
C ALA A 391 11.87 -5.85 -11.44
N PRO A 392 12.50 -5.67 -10.27
CA PRO A 392 12.01 -4.72 -9.27
C PRO A 392 12.14 -3.29 -9.80
N LEU A 393 11.18 -2.45 -9.44
CA LEU A 393 11.30 -1.02 -9.68
C LEU A 393 12.23 -0.40 -8.65
N ALA A 394 12.93 0.65 -9.03
CA ALA A 394 13.71 1.44 -8.06
C ALA A 394 12.80 2.33 -7.20
N MET A 395 11.72 2.84 -7.79
CA MET A 395 10.75 3.73 -7.16
C MET A 395 9.39 3.52 -7.81
N TRP A 396 8.31 3.88 -7.12
CA TRP A 396 6.99 3.99 -7.75
C TRP A 396 6.65 5.43 -8.13
N PRO A 397 6.03 5.69 -9.30
CA PRO A 397 5.68 7.05 -9.69
C PRO A 397 4.51 7.58 -8.86
N ALA A 398 4.54 8.88 -8.57
CA ALA A 398 3.45 9.56 -7.87
C ALA A 398 3.05 10.85 -8.56
N TRP A 399 1.79 11.23 -8.41
CA TRP A 399 1.28 12.51 -8.86
C TRP A 399 1.85 13.67 -8.02
N HIS A 400 2.31 14.71 -8.70
CA HIS A 400 2.62 16.02 -8.14
C HIS A 400 1.61 17.02 -8.74
N GLY A 401 0.52 17.29 -8.03
CA GLY A 401 -0.63 17.95 -8.65
C GLY A 401 -1.29 17.09 -9.75
N SER A 402 -2.05 17.70 -10.65
CA SER A 402 -2.88 17.00 -11.65
C SER A 402 -2.23 16.82 -13.03
N ASP A 403 -1.05 17.39 -13.21
CA ASP A 403 -0.35 17.49 -14.47
C ASP A 403 1.15 17.20 -14.35
N ARG A 404 1.66 16.84 -13.17
CA ARG A 404 3.06 16.43 -12.99
C ARG A 404 3.16 15.08 -12.31
N ILE A 405 4.24 14.38 -12.61
CA ILE A 405 4.54 13.04 -12.09
C ILE A 405 5.98 13.05 -11.61
N SER A 406 6.21 12.65 -10.36
CA SER A 406 7.55 12.40 -9.84
C SER A 406 7.89 10.92 -9.95
N PHE A 407 9.05 10.62 -10.54
CA PHE A 407 9.52 9.26 -10.82
C PHE A 407 11.05 9.18 -10.93
N VAL A 408 11.61 8.01 -11.28
CA VAL A 408 13.04 7.89 -11.57
C VAL A 408 13.41 8.52 -12.92
N GLY A 409 14.58 9.13 -12.99
CA GLY A 409 15.17 9.64 -14.23
C GLY A 409 15.66 8.51 -15.15
N PRO A 410 15.71 8.74 -16.48
CA PRO A 410 16.01 7.69 -17.48
C PRO A 410 17.48 7.25 -17.53
N ASN A 411 18.39 7.99 -16.89
CA ASN A 411 19.84 7.77 -16.99
C ASN A 411 20.42 7.31 -15.64
N PRO A 412 20.22 6.05 -15.23
CA PRO A 412 20.79 5.56 -13.99
C PRO A 412 22.32 5.53 -14.02
N LYS A 413 22.94 5.78 -12.86
CA LYS A 413 24.38 5.60 -12.65
C LYS A 413 24.64 4.17 -12.17
N PRO A 414 25.56 3.41 -12.82
CA PRO A 414 25.96 2.11 -12.31
C PRO A 414 26.75 2.27 -11.01
N ILE A 415 26.43 1.46 -10.00
CA ILE A 415 27.11 1.42 -8.70
C ILE A 415 27.36 -0.03 -8.28
N GLN A 416 28.16 -0.21 -7.24
CA GLN A 416 28.36 -1.50 -6.57
C GLN A 416 27.85 -1.37 -5.13
N GLN A 417 26.93 -2.24 -4.74
CA GLN A 417 26.39 -2.28 -3.38
C GLN A 417 26.43 -3.71 -2.87
N ASN A 418 27.17 -3.95 -1.78
CA ASN A 418 27.37 -5.28 -1.20
C ASN A 418 27.87 -6.33 -2.22
N GLY A 419 28.76 -5.93 -3.13
CA GLY A 419 29.32 -6.79 -4.18
C GLY A 419 28.36 -7.12 -5.33
N LYS A 420 27.18 -6.50 -5.37
CA LYS A 420 26.22 -6.63 -6.48
C LYS A 420 26.27 -5.37 -7.33
N ALA A 421 26.24 -5.56 -8.65
CA ALA A 421 25.98 -4.48 -9.58
C ALA A 421 24.56 -3.98 -9.38
N MET A 422 24.41 -2.67 -9.22
CA MET A 422 23.12 -2.01 -9.08
C MET A 422 23.12 -0.75 -9.95
N LYS A 423 21.92 -0.23 -10.22
CA LYS A 423 21.64 1.04 -10.86
C LYS A 423 21.08 2.00 -9.82
N GLN A 424 21.67 3.18 -9.72
CA GLN A 424 21.19 4.28 -8.89
C GLN A 424 20.51 5.34 -9.76
N TYR A 425 19.34 5.81 -9.36
CA TYR A 425 18.53 6.72 -10.15
C TYR A 425 18.41 8.08 -9.46
N SER A 426 18.32 9.16 -10.25
CA SER A 426 17.82 10.44 -9.75
C SER A 426 16.30 10.39 -9.62
N VAL A 427 15.74 11.14 -8.67
CA VAL A 427 14.30 11.42 -8.59
C VAL A 427 14.01 12.70 -9.37
N VAL A 428 13.12 12.60 -10.34
CA VAL A 428 12.81 13.67 -11.29
C VAL A 428 11.30 13.90 -11.29
N ASP A 429 10.92 15.16 -11.36
CA ASP A 429 9.55 15.61 -11.53
C ASP A 429 9.30 16.05 -12.98
N PHE A 430 8.31 15.44 -13.62
CA PHE A 430 8.00 15.63 -15.04
C PHE A 430 6.66 16.30 -15.21
N ALA A 431 6.54 17.23 -16.15
CA ALA A 431 5.25 17.71 -16.64
C ALA A 431 4.66 16.72 -17.64
N LEU A 432 3.34 16.52 -17.60
CA LEU A 432 2.59 15.87 -18.67
C LEU A 432 2.29 16.88 -19.76
N SER A 433 2.79 16.63 -20.96
CA SER A 433 2.42 17.40 -22.14
C SER A 433 0.95 17.19 -22.52
N ASP A 434 0.40 18.07 -23.37
CA ASP A 434 -0.95 17.89 -23.93
C ASP A 434 -1.08 16.62 -24.79
N GLN A 435 0.03 16.13 -25.33
CA GLN A 435 0.13 14.86 -26.05
C GLN A 435 0.40 13.67 -25.10
N GLY A 436 0.45 13.93 -23.79
CA GLY A 436 0.77 13.03 -22.68
C GLY A 436 2.01 12.18 -22.85
N GLY A 437 3.07 12.79 -23.37
CA GLY A 437 4.45 12.44 -23.03
C GLY A 437 4.95 13.20 -21.79
N LEU A 438 6.06 12.73 -21.21
CA LEU A 438 6.78 13.40 -20.13
C LEU A 438 7.68 14.52 -20.68
N THR A 439 7.62 15.69 -20.08
CA THR A 439 8.34 16.92 -20.50
C THR A 439 8.87 17.67 -19.28
N ASP A 440 9.72 18.68 -19.52
CA ASP A 440 10.27 19.60 -18.50
C ASP A 440 10.79 18.91 -17.24
N PRO A 441 11.78 18.00 -17.37
CA PRO A 441 12.31 17.27 -16.23
C PRO A 441 12.99 18.22 -15.25
N HIS A 442 12.52 18.21 -14.00
CA HIS A 442 13.14 18.90 -12.87
C HIS A 442 13.69 17.88 -11.89
N SER A 443 15.02 17.84 -11.71
CA SER A 443 15.63 16.92 -10.75
C SER A 443 15.35 17.38 -9.32
N LEU A 444 14.67 16.54 -8.54
CA LEU A 444 14.41 16.78 -7.12
C LEU A 444 15.59 16.33 -6.25
N SER A 445 16.39 15.40 -6.75
CA SER A 445 17.40 14.71 -5.93
C SER A 445 18.84 15.17 -6.19
N ASP A 446 19.05 16.32 -6.83
CA ASP A 446 20.40 16.78 -7.19
C ASP A 446 21.28 17.02 -5.96
N ALA A 447 20.69 17.48 -4.85
CA ALA A 447 21.37 17.77 -3.60
C ALA A 447 21.21 16.66 -2.54
N TRP A 448 20.62 15.51 -2.89
CA TRP A 448 20.37 14.45 -1.93
C TRP A 448 21.62 13.61 -1.66
N ASP A 449 21.70 13.06 -0.45
CA ASP A 449 22.70 12.04 -0.13
C ASP A 449 22.52 10.82 -1.04
N GLN A 450 23.63 10.20 -1.47
CA GLN A 450 23.61 9.05 -2.36
C GLN A 450 22.81 7.86 -1.78
N ASN A 451 22.78 7.73 -0.45
CA ASN A 451 22.02 6.67 0.21
C ASN A 451 20.51 6.85 0.07
N LEU A 452 20.02 8.08 -0.13
CA LEU A 452 18.60 8.37 -0.35
C LEU A 452 18.16 8.06 -1.79
N LEU A 453 19.08 8.03 -2.76
CA LEU A 453 18.72 7.84 -4.17
C LEU A 453 18.16 6.43 -4.43
N PRO A 454 17.05 6.27 -5.19
CA PRO A 454 16.50 4.97 -5.53
C PRO A 454 17.52 4.05 -6.18
N THR A 455 17.45 2.75 -5.88
CA THR A 455 18.36 1.74 -6.44
C THR A 455 17.59 0.52 -6.89
N ALA A 456 18.00 -0.08 -8.01
CA ALA A 456 17.52 -1.38 -8.49
C ALA A 456 18.69 -2.18 -9.06
N PRO A 457 18.64 -3.52 -9.10
CA PRO A 457 19.66 -4.37 -9.73
C PRO A 457 19.97 -4.01 -11.19
#